data_AF-A0AAI8VPE1-F1
#
_entry.id   AF-A0AAI8VPE1-F1
#
_cell.length_a   1.000
_cell.length_b   1.000
_cell.length_c   1.000
_cell.angle_alpha   90.00
_cell.angle_beta   90.00
_cell.angle_gamma   90.00
#
_symmetry.space_group_name_H-M   'P 1'
#
loop_
_entity.id
_entity.type
_entity.pdbx_description
1 polymer ?
#
loop_
_entity_poly.entity_id
_entity_poly.type
_entity_poly.pdbx_seq_one_letter_code
_entity_poly.pdbx_strand_id
1 'polypeptide(L)'
;MPTSYGELTISIMHPFSRGNITAASASIFDAPLIDPRYCSHAFDCDLLMRGLRWNDRLVATKAMQELQPVPHAGYGPAVDDATLRQTLYNDLRTNFHPSSTTAMLPRNHGGV
;
A
#
# COMPACT_ATOMS: atom_id res chain seq x y z
N MET A 1 6.06 -5.99 -28.86
CA MET A 1 6.63 -6.49 -27.59
C MET A 1 5.47 -6.66 -26.62
N PRO A 2 5.24 -7.85 -26.04
CA PRO A 2 4.20 -8.02 -25.02
C PRO A 2 4.63 -7.17 -23.81
N THR A 3 3.87 -6.13 -23.48
CA THR A 3 4.14 -5.25 -22.33
C THR A 3 3.40 -5.78 -21.11
N SER A 4 3.85 -6.92 -20.58
CA SER A 4 3.42 -7.34 -19.24
C SER A 4 4.36 -6.70 -18.22
N TYR A 5 3.81 -5.87 -17.32
CA TYR A 5 4.62 -5.17 -16.31
C TYR A 5 5.16 -6.08 -15.20
N GLY A 6 4.71 -7.35 -15.15
CA GLY A 6 5.21 -8.29 -14.13
C GLY A 6 4.94 -7.89 -12.68
N GLU A 7 4.07 -6.91 -12.48
CA GLU A 7 3.77 -6.33 -11.18
C GLU A 7 2.27 -6.44 -10.92
N LEU A 8 1.93 -7.08 -9.81
CA LEU A 8 0.58 -7.18 -9.30
C LEU A 8 0.37 -6.15 -8.20
N THR A 9 -0.82 -5.56 -8.14
CA THR A 9 -1.19 -4.68 -7.04
C THR A 9 -1.18 -5.45 -5.73
N ILE A 10 -0.44 -4.95 -4.74
CA ILE A 10 -0.32 -5.55 -3.41
C ILE A 10 -0.95 -4.62 -2.39
N SER A 11 -1.87 -5.17 -1.60
CA SER A 11 -2.65 -4.41 -0.62
C SER A 11 -2.72 -5.15 0.71
N ILE A 12 -2.63 -4.39 1.80
CA ILE A 12 -2.85 -4.92 3.15
C ILE A 12 -4.35 -4.87 3.45
N MET A 13 -4.93 -6.04 3.72
CA MET A 13 -6.38 -6.16 3.94
C MET A 13 -6.80 -5.68 5.35
N HIS A 14 -5.94 -5.85 6.34
CA HIS A 14 -6.21 -5.50 7.74
C HIS A 14 -5.02 -4.72 8.33
N PRO A 15 -4.80 -3.46 7.90
CA PRO A 15 -3.65 -2.69 8.34
C PRO A 15 -3.76 -2.34 9.84
N PHE A 16 -2.61 -2.26 10.52
CA PHE A 16 -2.51 -1.77 11.90
C PHE A 16 -2.32 -0.25 11.97
N SER A 17 -1.73 0.34 10.93
CA SER A 17 -1.59 1.79 10.78
C SER A 17 -2.96 2.48 10.86
N ARG A 18 -2.99 3.66 11.46
CA ARG A 18 -4.21 4.47 11.62
C ARG A 18 -3.94 5.91 11.23
N GLY A 19 -4.74 6.40 10.29
CA GLY A 19 -4.76 7.79 9.86
C GLY A 19 -5.80 8.62 10.60
N ASN A 20 -5.93 9.87 10.18
CA ASN A 20 -6.96 10.80 10.63
C ASN A 20 -7.42 11.70 9.49
N ILE A 21 -8.59 12.30 9.67
CA ILE A 21 -9.13 13.34 8.81
C ILE A 21 -9.70 14.44 9.71
N THR A 22 -9.36 15.69 9.42
CA THR A 22 -9.85 16.85 10.17
C THR A 22 -10.27 17.96 9.23
N ALA A 23 -11.28 18.74 9.61
CA ALA A 23 -11.65 19.95 8.87
C ALA A 23 -10.46 20.94 8.89
N ALA A 24 -10.15 21.53 7.74
CA ALA A 24 -9.10 22.54 7.63
C ALA A 24 -9.56 23.92 8.15
N SER A 25 -10.86 24.19 8.08
CA SER A 25 -11.50 25.42 8.53
C SER A 25 -12.98 25.17 8.89
N ALA A 26 -13.73 26.24 9.19
CA ALA A 26 -15.18 26.19 9.37
C ALA A 26 -15.98 26.18 8.05
N SER A 27 -15.34 26.41 6.90
CA SER A 27 -15.97 26.39 5.57
C SER A 27 -16.13 24.96 5.08
N ILE A 28 -17.34 24.61 4.59
CA ILE A 28 -17.60 23.31 3.98
C ILE A 28 -16.99 23.16 2.57
N PHE A 29 -16.51 24.26 1.99
CA PHE A 29 -15.91 24.28 0.65
C PHE A 29 -14.39 24.01 0.69
N ASP A 30 -13.79 24.08 1.87
CA ASP A 30 -12.36 23.86 2.03
C ASP A 30 -12.09 22.36 2.13
N ALA A 31 -11.10 21.87 1.38
CA ALA A 31 -10.72 20.46 1.43
C ALA A 31 -10.25 20.08 2.85
N PRO A 32 -10.62 18.90 3.36
CA PRO A 32 -10.16 18.45 4.67
C PRO A 32 -8.67 18.11 4.64
N LEU A 33 -8.03 18.17 5.81
CA LEU A 33 -6.69 17.64 6.01
C LEU A 33 -6.80 16.13 6.19
N ILE A 34 -6.19 15.36 5.29
CA ILE A 34 -6.20 13.89 5.31
C ILE A 34 -4.77 13.42 5.53
N ASP A 35 -4.55 12.68 6.62
CA ASP A 35 -3.28 12.03 6.91
C ASP A 35 -3.51 10.53 7.13
N PRO A 36 -3.32 9.68 6.09
CA PRO A 36 -3.51 8.23 6.21
C PRO A 36 -2.48 7.54 7.11
N ARG A 37 -1.31 8.17 7.34
CA ARG A 37 -0.20 7.63 8.14
C ARG A 37 0.20 6.20 7.72
N TYR A 38 0.33 5.95 6.42
CA TYR A 38 0.75 4.65 5.92
C TYR A 38 2.05 4.21 6.57
N CYS A 39 2.11 2.95 6.98
CA CYS A 39 3.25 2.35 7.69
C CYS A 39 3.63 3.04 9.00
N SER A 40 2.73 3.80 9.63
CA SER A 40 2.90 4.25 11.02
C SER A 40 3.02 3.08 12.01
N HIS A 41 2.47 1.92 11.65
CA HIS A 41 2.82 0.65 12.25
C HIS A 41 3.75 -0.13 11.30
N ALA A 42 5.01 -0.36 11.71
CA ALA A 42 6.06 -0.92 10.84
C ALA A 42 5.68 -2.26 10.20
N PHE A 43 4.90 -3.09 10.91
CA PHE A 43 4.42 -4.39 10.41
C PHE A 43 3.69 -4.31 9.06
N ASP A 44 2.95 -3.22 8.80
CA ASP A 44 2.20 -3.10 7.54
C ASP A 44 3.15 -3.02 6.34
N CYS A 45 4.24 -2.24 6.47
CA CYS A 45 5.26 -2.13 5.42
C CYS A 45 6.09 -3.42 5.30
N ASP A 46 6.39 -4.10 6.41
CA ASP A 46 7.06 -5.40 6.36
C ASP A 46 6.21 -6.46 5.65
N LEU A 47 4.89 -6.40 5.82
CA LEU A 47 3.96 -7.29 5.11
C LEU A 47 3.87 -6.95 3.62
N LEU A 48 3.89 -5.67 3.25
CA LEU A 48 3.97 -5.23 1.85
C LEU A 48 5.26 -5.71 1.19
N MET A 49 6.41 -5.58 1.86
CA MET A 49 7.70 -6.09 1.38
C MET A 49 7.65 -7.60 1.10
N ARG A 50 7.04 -8.38 2.01
CA ARG A 50 6.83 -9.82 1.81
C ARG A 50 5.92 -10.11 0.62
N GLY A 51 4.88 -9.30 0.43
CA GLY A 51 4.01 -9.36 -0.74
C GLY A 51 4.79 -9.13 -2.04
N LEU A 52 5.64 -8.11 -2.09
CA LEU A 52 6.45 -7.79 -3.28
C LEU A 52 7.41 -8.95 -3.62
N ARG A 53 8.05 -9.54 -2.61
CA ARG A 53 8.87 -10.76 -2.80
C ARG A 53 8.05 -11.99 -3.17
N TRP A 54 6.77 -12.04 -2.81
CA TRP A 54 5.87 -13.08 -3.29
C TRP A 54 5.50 -12.84 -4.76
N ASN A 55 5.25 -11.60 -5.17
CA ASN A 55 5.06 -11.24 -6.57
C ASN A 55 6.24 -11.71 -7.42
N ASP A 56 7.49 -11.41 -7.00
CA ASP A 56 8.71 -11.87 -7.70
C ASP A 56 8.72 -13.38 -7.95
N ARG A 57 8.30 -14.17 -6.95
CA ARG A 57 8.20 -15.64 -7.08
C ARG A 57 7.08 -16.06 -8.02
N LEU A 58 5.94 -15.37 -8.00
CA LEU A 58 4.82 -15.65 -8.87
C LEU A 58 5.16 -15.36 -10.34
N VAL A 59 5.75 -14.20 -10.63
CA VAL A 59 6.17 -13.88 -12.01
C VAL A 59 7.31 -14.74 -12.52
N ALA A 60 8.11 -15.35 -11.64
CA ALA A 60 9.13 -16.33 -12.01
C ALA A 60 8.56 -17.71 -12.43
N THR A 61 7.26 -17.96 -12.27
CA THR A 61 6.64 -19.22 -12.71
C THR A 61 6.65 -19.36 -14.23
N LYS A 62 6.70 -20.59 -14.75
CA LYS A 62 6.77 -20.85 -16.20
C LYS A 62 5.65 -20.16 -16.98
N ALA A 63 4.42 -20.28 -16.52
CA ALA A 63 3.26 -19.68 -17.18
C ALA A 63 3.34 -18.14 -17.23
N MET A 64 3.88 -17.51 -16.19
CA MET A 64 4.06 -16.05 -16.17
C MET A 64 5.24 -15.61 -17.03
N GLN A 65 6.33 -16.39 -17.08
CA GLN A 65 7.49 -16.09 -17.92
C GLN A 65 7.17 -16.14 -19.43
N GLU A 66 6.18 -16.92 -19.86
CA GLU A 66 5.67 -16.91 -21.25
C GLU A 66 5.13 -15.53 -21.66
N LEU A 67 4.73 -14.69 -20.69
CA LEU A 67 4.26 -13.32 -20.92
C LEU A 67 5.39 -12.29 -20.99
N GLN A 68 6.65 -12.70 -20.82
CA GLN A 68 7.84 -11.84 -20.82
C GLN A 68 7.70 -10.62 -19.88
N PRO A 69 7.46 -10.83 -18.57
CA PRO A 69 7.23 -9.74 -17.64
C PRO A 69 8.48 -8.87 -17.49
N VAL A 70 8.29 -7.54 -17.52
CA VAL A 70 9.36 -6.55 -17.28
C VAL A 70 8.94 -5.68 -16.08
N PRO A 71 9.52 -5.90 -14.89
CA PRO A 71 9.18 -5.11 -13.70
C PRO A 71 9.54 -3.63 -13.89
N HIS A 72 8.78 -2.76 -13.24
CA HIS A 72 9.11 -1.34 -13.15
C HIS A 72 10.44 -1.12 -12.40
N ALA A 73 11.08 0.02 -12.67
CA ALA A 73 12.33 0.39 -12.00
C ALA A 73 12.14 0.42 -10.47
N GLY A 74 13.04 -0.23 -9.74
CA GLY A 74 12.95 -0.36 -8.28
C GLY A 74 12.16 -1.57 -7.79
N TYR A 75 11.62 -2.39 -8.70
CA TYR A 75 10.96 -3.67 -8.42
C TYR A 75 11.66 -4.85 -9.10
N GLY A 76 11.27 -6.06 -8.71
CA GLY A 76 11.74 -7.30 -9.31
C GLY A 76 12.83 -8.03 -8.49
N PRO A 77 13.17 -9.26 -8.91
CA PRO A 77 14.01 -10.17 -8.12
C PRO A 77 15.48 -9.73 -8.01
N ALA A 78 15.95 -8.83 -8.89
CA ALA A 78 17.32 -8.33 -8.89
C ALA A 78 17.53 -7.14 -7.94
N VAL A 79 16.45 -6.53 -7.45
CA VAL A 79 16.51 -5.36 -6.56
C VAL A 79 16.69 -5.83 -5.13
N ASP A 80 17.63 -5.25 -4.38
CA ASP A 80 17.84 -5.58 -2.96
C ASP A 80 16.69 -5.05 -2.06
N ASP A 81 16.61 -5.57 -0.82
CA ASP A 81 15.52 -5.20 0.09
C ASP A 81 15.56 -3.73 0.54
N ALA A 82 16.74 -3.09 0.54
CA ALA A 82 16.87 -1.69 0.94
C ALA A 82 16.28 -0.77 -0.13
N THR A 83 16.65 -1.01 -1.39
CA THR A 83 16.12 -0.29 -2.55
C THR A 83 14.64 -0.56 -2.71
N LEU A 84 14.21 -1.83 -2.62
CA LEU A 84 12.79 -2.18 -2.70
C LEU A 84 11.96 -1.49 -1.61
N ARG A 85 12.48 -1.40 -0.38
CA ARG A 85 11.81 -0.68 0.72
C ARG A 85 11.70 0.82 0.43
N GLN A 86 12.74 1.43 -0.11
CA GLN A 86 12.69 2.84 -0.49
C GLN A 86 11.68 3.08 -1.62
N THR A 87 11.67 2.21 -2.64
CA THR A 87 10.68 2.24 -3.73
C THR A 87 9.27 2.12 -3.17
N LEU A 88 9.03 1.14 -2.28
CA LEU A 88 7.75 0.97 -1.58
C LEU A 88 7.32 2.27 -0.90
N TYR A 89 8.18 2.91 -0.10
CA TYR A 89 7.82 4.16 0.59
C TYR A 89 7.44 5.29 -0.36
N ASN A 90 8.11 5.38 -1.52
CA ASN A 90 7.81 6.41 -2.53
C ASN A 90 6.48 6.15 -3.25
N ASP A 91 6.10 4.88 -3.41
CA ASP A 91 4.96 4.47 -4.22
C ASP A 91 3.70 4.14 -3.40
N LEU A 92 3.79 4.20 -2.06
CA LEU A 92 2.66 3.98 -1.15
C LEU A 92 1.49 4.91 -1.49
N ARG A 93 0.32 4.32 -1.71
CA ARG A 93 -0.90 5.04 -2.11
C ARG A 93 -2.15 4.33 -1.62
N THR A 94 -3.27 5.05 -1.69
CA THR A 94 -4.58 4.51 -1.35
C THR A 94 -5.06 3.53 -2.42
N ASN A 95 -5.80 2.50 -1.98
CA ASN A 95 -6.67 1.70 -2.85
C ASN A 95 -8.10 2.26 -2.91
N PHE A 96 -8.31 3.48 -2.43
CA PHE A 96 -9.62 4.16 -2.35
C PHE A 96 -10.64 3.44 -1.44
N HIS A 97 -10.17 2.76 -0.39
CA HIS A 97 -11.01 2.14 0.65
C HIS A 97 -10.84 2.80 2.04
N PRO A 98 -10.93 4.15 2.18
CA PRO A 98 -10.90 4.77 3.49
C PRO A 98 -12.14 4.35 4.29
N SER A 99 -11.96 4.08 5.58
CA SER A 99 -13.05 3.67 6.47
C SER A 99 -12.73 4.06 7.91
N SER A 100 -13.68 3.80 8.82
CA SER A 100 -13.47 3.82 10.27
C SER A 100 -13.24 5.20 10.90
N THR A 101 -13.51 6.30 10.21
CA THR A 101 -13.41 7.68 10.76
C THR A 101 -14.51 7.99 11.77
N THR A 102 -15.65 7.31 11.70
CA THR A 102 -16.74 7.32 12.68
C THR A 102 -17.04 5.87 13.09
N ALA A 103 -16.12 5.28 13.87
CA ALA A 103 -16.16 3.85 14.18
C ALA A 103 -17.36 3.49 15.08
N MET A 104 -18.12 2.46 14.68
CA MET A 104 -19.23 1.92 15.47
C MET A 104 -18.69 1.05 16.62
N LEU A 105 -18.25 1.69 17.70
CA LEU A 105 -17.69 1.07 18.91
C LEU A 105 -18.28 1.74 20.17
N PRO A 106 -18.15 1.12 21.36
CA PRO A 106 -18.44 1.82 22.61
C PRO A 106 -17.68 3.14 22.74
N ARG A 107 -18.31 4.16 23.34
CA ARG A 107 -17.69 5.48 23.52
C ARG A 107 -16.40 5.43 24.33
N ASN A 108 -16.30 4.56 25.33
CA ASN A 108 -15.08 4.34 26.11
C ASN A 108 -13.95 3.68 25.32
N HIS A 109 -14.22 3.18 24.11
CA HIS A 109 -13.24 2.68 23.14
C HIS A 109 -13.03 3.66 21.96
N GLY A 110 -13.60 4.87 22.03
CA GLY A 110 -13.46 5.90 21.00
C GLY A 110 -14.43 5.79 19.82
N GLY A 111 -15.54 5.07 19.95
CA GLY A 111 -16.57 5.05 18.91
C GLY A 111 -17.38 6.35 18.81
N VAL A 112 -18.01 6.55 17.64
CA VAL A 112 -18.89 7.68 17.27
C VAL A 112 -20.31 7.18 17.04
#